data_AF-A0A0G1KCQ8-F1
#
_entry.id   AF-A0A0G1KCQ8-F1
#
_cell.length_a   1.000
_cell.length_b   1.000
_cell.length_c   1.000
_cell.angle_alpha   90.00
_cell.angle_beta   90.00
_cell.angle_gamma   90.00
#
_symmetry.space_group_name_H-M   'P 1'
#
loop_
_entity.id
_entity.type
_entity.pdbx_description
1 polymer ?
#
loop_
_entity_poly.entity_id
_entity_poly.type
_entity_poly.pdbx_seq_one_letter_code
_entity_poly.pdbx_strand_id
1 'polypeptide(L)' 'MAKDYFAEQGVSYAEYNVGTDLEKRKEMIEKSGQMGVPVITIDDEVVVGFDKARLSTLLEIA' A
#
# COMPACT_ATOMS: atom_id res chain seq x y z
N MET A 1 -5.26 10.45 -1.28
CA MET A 1 -3.80 10.51 -1.04
C MET A 1 -3.10 9.31 -1.68
N ALA A 2 -2.99 8.13 -1.05
CA ALA A 2 -2.33 6.98 -1.71
C ALA A 2 -3.07 6.48 -2.96
N LYS A 3 -4.37 6.17 -2.83
CA LYS A 3 -5.22 5.73 -3.94
C LYS A 3 -5.28 6.73 -5.10
N ASP A 4 -5.38 8.00 -4.73
CA ASP A 4 -5.43 9.13 -5.65
C ASP A 4 -4.11 9.24 -6.43
N TYR A 5 -2.97 9.14 -5.73
CA TYR A 5 -1.65 9.11 -6.36
C TYR A 5 -1.52 7.95 -7.35
N PHE A 6 -1.94 6.74 -7.00
CA PHE A 6 -1.89 5.61 -7.93
C PHE A 6 -2.82 5.81 -9.13
N ALA A 7 -4.01 6.36 -8.93
CA ALA A 7 -4.94 6.66 -10.01
C ALA A 7 -4.39 7.73 -10.96
N GLU A 8 -3.81 8.82 -10.43
CA GLU A 8 -3.16 9.88 -11.22
C GLU A 8 -1.96 9.37 -12.03
N GLN A 9 -1.21 8.42 -11.47
CA GLN A 9 -0.06 7.80 -12.13
C GLN A 9 -0.45 6.66 -13.08
N GLY A 10 -1.75 6.32 -13.19
CA GLY A 10 -2.23 5.23 -14.03
C GLY A 10 -1.79 3.84 -13.54
N VAL A 11 -1.41 3.72 -12.27
CA VAL A 11 -0.93 2.48 -11.67
C VAL A 11 -2.14 1.62 -11.31
N SER A 12 -2.14 0.38 -11.79
CA SER A 12 -3.15 -0.61 -11.39
C SER A 12 -2.88 -1.07 -9.96
N TYR A 13 -3.88 -0.96 -9.08
CA TYR A 13 -3.78 -1.41 -7.69
C TYR A 13 -5.01 -2.20 -7.28
N ALA A 14 -4.80 -3.13 -6.34
CA ALA A 14 -5.87 -3.84 -5.66
C ALA A 14 -6.10 -3.20 -4.29
N GLU A 15 -7.34 -2.78 -4.03
CA GLU A 15 -7.73 -2.27 -2.73
C GLU A 15 -8.29 -3.38 -1.86
N TYR A 16 -7.73 -3.54 -0.67
CA TYR A 16 -8.25 -4.44 0.35
C TYR A 16 -8.65 -3.64 1.59
N ASN A 17 -9.91 -3.75 1.99
CA ASN A 17 -10.40 -3.09 3.19
C ASN A 17 -10.16 -3.99 4.41
N VAL A 18 -9.06 -3.74 5.13
CA VAL A 18 -8.70 -4.47 6.36
C VAL A 18 -9.66 -4.24 7.54
N GLY A 19 -10.60 -3.30 7.42
CA GLY A 19 -11.69 -3.11 8.37
C GLY A 19 -12.80 -4.15 8.22
N THR A 20 -13.02 -4.66 7.01
CA THR A 20 -14.03 -5.69 6.70
C THR A 20 -13.41 -7.07 6.46
N ASP A 21 -12.23 -7.11 5.83
CA ASP A 21 -11.49 -8.33 5.55
C ASP A 21 -10.47 -8.62 6.66
N LEU A 22 -10.86 -9.51 7.58
CA LEU A 22 -10.00 -9.95 8.68
C LEU A 22 -8.76 -10.71 8.19
N GLU A 23 -8.87 -11.46 7.10
CA GLU A 23 -7.73 -12.16 6.50
C GLU A 23 -6.69 -11.17 5.95
N LYS A 24 -7.14 -10.17 5.17
CA LYS A 24 -6.25 -9.12 4.66
C LYS A 24 -5.67 -8.25 5.77
N ARG A 25 -6.42 -8.03 6.85
CA ARG A 25 -5.90 -7.37 8.06
C ARG A 25 -4.76 -8.16 8.68
N LYS A 26 -4.91 -9.48 8.79
CA LYS A 26 -3.87 -10.34 9.36
C LYS A 26 -2.62 -10.33 8.48
N GLU A 27 -2.79 -10.50 7.16
CA GLU A 27 -1.71 -10.40 6.17
C GLU A 27 -0.99 -9.04 6.24
N MET A 28 -1.74 -7.94 6.36
CA MET A 28 -1.19 -6.60 6.53
C MET A 28 -0.32 -6.50 7.79
N ILE A 29 -0.79 -7.01 8.93
CA ILE A 29 -0.04 -6.97 10.19
C ILE A 29 1.21 -7.85 10.11
N GLU A 30 1.11 -9.05 9.53
CA GLU A 30 2.25 -9.96 9.36
C GLU A 30 3.33 -9.35 8.44
N LYS A 31 2.92 -8.69 7.35
CA LYS A 31 3.84 -8.05 6.39
C LYS A 31 4.45 -6.74 6.89
N SER A 32 3.63 -5.87 7.48
CA SER A 32 4.06 -4.51 7.89
C SER A 32 4.52 -4.40 9.33
N GLY A 33 4.27 -5.42 10.15
CA GLY A 33 4.53 -5.39 11.58
C GLY A 33 3.65 -4.41 12.36
N GLN A 34 2.63 -3.81 11.74
CA GLN A 34 1.77 -2.82 12.40
C GLN A 34 0.28 -3.00 12.14
N MET A 35 -0.51 -2.35 12.98
CA MET A 35 -1.98 -2.29 12.87
C MET A 35 -2.49 -1.00 12.21
N GLY A 36 -1.61 -0.04 11.92
CA GLY A 36 -1.95 1.24 11.30
C GLY A 36 -2.14 1.13 9.79
N VAL A 37 -3.04 1.96 9.25
CA VAL A 37 -3.26 2.16 7.81
C VAL A 37 -2.89 3.59 7.44
N PRO A 38 -2.55 3.89 6.16
CA PRO A 38 -2.47 2.97 5.02
C PRO A 38 -1.23 2.07 5.06
N VAL A 39 -1.35 0.85 4.52
CA VAL A 39 -0.22 -0.03 4.21
C VAL A 39 -0.31 -0.35 2.74
N ILE A 40 0.80 -0.14 2.04
CA ILE A 40 0.91 -0.31 0.59
C ILE A 40 1.95 -1.40 0.38
N THR A 41 1.61 -2.42 -0.38
CA THR A 41 2.57 -3.47 -0.75
C THR A 41 2.77 -3.39 -2.25
N ILE A 42 4.02 -3.25 -2.67
CA ILE A 42 4.43 -3.22 -4.07
C ILE A 42 5.41 -4.36 -4.25
N ASP A 43 4.97 -5.39 -4.99
CA ASP A 43 5.73 -6.64 -5.13
C ASP A 43 6.06 -7.25 -3.74
N ASP A 44 7.33 -7.42 -3.40
CA ASP A 44 7.79 -7.90 -2.09
C ASP A 44 8.04 -6.76 -1.06
N GLU A 45 8.01 -5.49 -1.48
CA GLU A 45 8.25 -4.33 -0.62
C GLU A 45 6.98 -3.87 0.11
N VAL A 46 7.10 -3.68 1.42
CA VAL A 46 6.01 -3.18 2.26
C VAL A 46 6.29 -1.74 2.66
N VAL A 47 5.47 -0.83 2.15
CA VAL A 47 5.48 0.58 2.50
C VAL A 47 4.39 0.86 3.51
N VAL A 48 4.84 1.32 4.66
CA VAL A 48 3.97 1.76 5.75
C VAL A 48 3.62 3.23 5.54
N GLY A 49 2.35 3.56 5.64
CA GLY A 49 1.86 4.92 5.48
C GLY A 49 1.83 5.35 4.02
N PHE A 50 1.93 6.66 3.79
CA PHE A 50 2.03 7.22 2.45
C PHE A 50 3.36 7.97 2.33
N ASP A 51 4.31 7.36 1.63
CA ASP A 51 5.61 7.95 1.34
C ASP A 51 5.76 8.12 -0.17
N LYS A 52 5.50 9.33 -0.68
CA LYS A 52 5.55 9.59 -2.12
C LYS A 52 6.90 9.24 -2.72
N ALA A 53 8.02 9.61 -2.09
CA ALA A 53 9.35 9.39 -2.66
C ALA A 53 9.68 7.89 -2.76
N ARG A 54 9.36 7.12 -1.72
CA ARG A 54 9.54 5.67 -1.73
C ARG A 54 8.62 4.99 -2.73
N LEU A 55 7.35 5.41 -2.81
CA LEU A 55 6.39 4.87 -3.78
C LEU A 55 6.81 5.18 -5.23
N SER A 56 7.27 6.40 -5.52
CA SER A 56 7.78 6.75 -6.85
C SER A 56 8.96 5.88 -7.25
N THR A 57 9.88 5.63 -6.32
CA THR A 57 11.04 4.75 -6.53
C THR A 57 10.62 3.31 -6.81
N LEU A 58 9.70 2.77 -6.01
CA LEU A 58 9.24 1.38 -6.13
C LEU A 58 8.38 1.12 -7.36
N LEU A 59 7.62 2.12 -7.80
CA LEU A 59 6.78 2.03 -8.99
C LEU A 59 7.54 2.45 -10.27
N GLU A 60 8.81 2.83 -10.14
CA GLU A 60 9.65 3.32 -11.24
C GLU A 60 9.00 4.48 -12.02
N ILE A 61 8.31 5.37 -11.29
CA ILE A 61 7.61 6.55 -11.83
C ILE A 61 8.34 7.82 -11.41
N ALA A 62 8.45 8.77 -12.34
CA ALA A 62 9.25 10.00 -12.22
C ALA A 62 8.48 11.20 -11.66
#